data_AF-A0A7K1UEQ7-F1
#
_entry.id   AF-A0A7K1UEQ7-F1
#
_cell.length_a   1.000
_cell.length_b   1.000
_cell.length_c   1.000
_cell.angle_alpha   90.00
_cell.angle_beta   90.00
_cell.angle_gamma   90.00
#
_symmetry.space_group_name_H-M   'P 1'
#
loop_
_entity.id
_entity.type
_entity.pdbx_description
1 polymer ?
#
loop_
_entity_poly.entity_id
_entity_poly.type
_entity_poly.pdbx_seq_one_letter_code
_entity_poly.pdbx_strand_id
1 'polypeptide(L)'
;MELTESWKEMFPESVQEKYLFAETRNAARILRYTSPEAFGDLVSVLENFELTLEKLAQPGGNKGPIPKELDDSFRRRGWREAKFEQDLTTRLTLKGWKDAESPELRESQVRESTNNYGGHWVDNVKDRAVVDVEWNPKDGNLDRDFGNYVSLYEGGVIDAGVLLVRDGGDEFRSESRVLIERLKALQLGEEFEEWNRRIKRLAKDPYGTSTTANFVQLKNRVARGDGRGCPILGIGIPWSMFAVPDSVEDEAQRIADRLRVSGIADLNQGTGVVGVEFSSEGDSD
;
A
#
# COMPACT_ATOMS: atom_id res chain seq x y z
N MET A 1 1.18 13.07 -19.57
CA MET A 1 0.30 13.88 -18.71
C MET A 1 1.16 14.90 -17.99
N GLU A 2 0.69 16.15 -17.90
CA GLU A 2 1.34 17.15 -17.05
C GLU A 2 1.13 16.75 -15.58
N LEU A 3 2.21 16.74 -14.79
CA LEU A 3 2.13 16.51 -13.35
C LEU A 3 1.68 17.81 -12.68
N THR A 4 0.69 17.71 -11.81
CA THR A 4 0.26 18.82 -10.97
C THR A 4 1.02 18.80 -9.64
N GLU A 5 0.97 19.90 -8.89
CA GLU A 5 1.70 20.03 -7.63
C GLU A 5 0.85 20.62 -6.52
N SER A 6 -0.45 20.33 -6.52
CA SER A 6 -1.36 20.86 -5.49
C SER A 6 -1.00 20.37 -4.09
N TRP A 7 -0.27 19.26 -3.99
CA TRP A 7 0.32 18.76 -2.75
C TRP A 7 1.19 19.80 -2.02
N LYS A 8 1.84 20.73 -2.72
CA LYS A 8 2.67 21.81 -2.12
C LYS A 8 1.88 22.77 -1.25
N GLU A 9 0.60 22.96 -1.56
CA GLU A 9 -0.31 23.83 -0.80
C GLU A 9 -1.12 23.03 0.23
N MET A 10 -1.37 21.75 -0.03
CA MET A 10 -2.33 20.95 0.74
C MET A 10 -1.68 20.16 1.88
N PHE A 11 -0.43 19.72 1.74
CA PHE A 11 0.29 19.01 2.80
C PHE A 11 1.08 19.99 3.68
N PRO A 12 1.28 19.70 4.98
CA PRO A 12 2.17 20.49 5.83
C PRO A 12 3.64 20.30 5.44
N GLU A 13 4.49 21.30 5.72
CA GLU A 13 5.94 21.27 5.43
C GLU A 13 6.63 20.02 6.03
N SER A 14 6.22 19.61 7.23
CA SER A 14 6.67 18.40 7.94
C SER A 14 6.58 17.12 7.10
N VAL A 15 5.61 17.04 6.19
CA VAL A 15 5.40 15.91 5.27
C VAL A 15 6.10 16.20 3.93
N GLN A 16 6.00 17.42 3.41
CA GLN A 16 6.61 17.80 2.13
C GLN A 16 8.12 17.59 2.11
N GLU A 17 8.81 17.85 3.23
CA GLU A 17 10.25 17.72 3.35
C GLU A 17 10.72 16.25 3.43
N LYS A 18 9.85 15.35 3.88
CA LYS A 18 10.20 13.94 4.13
C LYS A 18 9.84 13.01 2.98
N TYR A 19 8.80 13.32 2.22
CA TYR A 19 8.23 12.43 1.21
C TYR A 19 8.45 12.94 -0.21
N LEU A 20 8.46 12.01 -1.17
CA LEU A 20 8.46 12.32 -2.59
C LEU A 20 7.03 12.34 -3.12
N PHE A 21 6.73 13.24 -4.08
CA PHE A 21 5.38 13.39 -4.63
C PHE A 21 5.35 13.33 -6.16
N ALA A 22 4.32 12.67 -6.70
CA ALA A 22 3.96 12.68 -8.10
C ALA A 22 2.44 12.73 -8.21
N GLU A 23 1.90 13.80 -8.78
CA GLU A 23 0.46 14.04 -8.75
C GLU A 23 -0.08 14.35 -10.15
N THR A 24 -1.30 13.90 -10.44
CA THR A 24 -2.08 14.39 -11.58
C THR A 24 -3.42 14.96 -11.12
N ARG A 25 -3.93 15.92 -11.89
CA ARG A 25 -5.29 16.49 -11.74
C ARG A 25 -5.56 17.11 -10.37
N ASN A 26 -4.54 17.65 -9.71
CA ASN A 26 -4.64 18.25 -8.38
C ASN A 26 -5.22 17.26 -7.34
N ALA A 27 -4.81 15.99 -7.40
CA ALA A 27 -5.36 14.94 -6.55
C ALA A 27 -5.33 15.28 -5.05
N ALA A 28 -4.25 15.90 -4.53
CA ALA A 28 -4.19 16.31 -3.13
C ALA A 28 -5.26 17.37 -2.80
N ARG A 29 -5.47 18.37 -3.67
CA ARG A 29 -6.53 19.37 -3.51
C ARG A 29 -7.90 18.71 -3.56
N ILE A 30 -8.15 17.83 -4.52
CA ILE A 30 -9.41 17.10 -4.63
C ILE A 30 -9.69 16.34 -3.34
N LEU A 31 -8.75 15.50 -2.89
CA LEU A 31 -8.88 14.73 -1.64
C LEU A 31 -9.17 15.63 -0.45
N ARG A 32 -8.44 16.75 -0.32
CA ARG A 32 -8.62 17.69 0.80
C ARG A 32 -10.04 18.25 0.91
N TYR A 33 -10.67 18.53 -0.23
CA TYR A 33 -12.00 19.16 -0.28
C TYR A 33 -13.16 18.17 -0.40
N THR A 34 -12.98 17.02 -1.05
CA THR A 34 -14.05 16.02 -1.19
C THR A 34 -14.07 14.99 -0.06
N SER A 35 -12.92 14.70 0.56
CA SER A 35 -12.77 13.74 1.65
C SER A 35 -11.85 14.30 2.76
N PRO A 36 -12.25 15.38 3.47
CA PRO A 36 -11.39 16.09 4.40
C PRO A 36 -10.93 15.25 5.60
N GLU A 37 -11.74 14.32 6.09
CA GLU A 37 -11.35 13.40 7.16
C GLU A 37 -10.30 12.39 6.67
N ALA A 38 -10.53 11.77 5.51
CA ALA A 38 -9.57 10.89 4.88
C ALA A 38 -8.22 11.59 4.61
N PHE A 39 -8.25 12.84 4.13
CA PHE A 39 -7.02 13.62 3.94
C PHE A 39 -6.31 13.90 5.27
N GLY A 40 -7.05 14.28 6.32
CA GLY A 40 -6.49 14.50 7.66
C GLY A 40 -5.85 13.24 8.25
N ASP A 41 -6.46 12.08 8.02
CA ASP A 41 -5.90 10.78 8.39
C ASP A 41 -4.63 10.47 7.62
N LEU A 42 -4.60 10.71 6.29
CA LEU A 42 -3.42 10.52 5.46
C LEU A 42 -2.25 11.37 5.97
N VAL A 43 -2.47 12.66 6.22
CA VAL A 43 -1.45 13.53 6.82
C VAL A 43 -0.97 12.98 8.16
N SER A 44 -1.91 12.61 9.04
CA SER A 44 -1.58 12.06 10.35
C SER A 44 -0.76 10.77 10.26
N VAL A 45 -1.07 9.88 9.32
CA VAL A 45 -0.31 8.63 9.12
C VAL A 45 1.10 8.94 8.63
N LEU A 46 1.25 9.85 7.67
CA LEU A 46 2.56 10.24 7.13
C LEU A 46 3.43 10.96 8.19
N GLU A 47 2.86 11.85 9.01
CA GLU A 47 3.61 12.55 10.06
C GLU A 47 4.11 11.62 11.16
N ASN A 48 3.36 10.54 11.46
CA ASN A 48 3.67 9.62 12.55
C ASN A 48 4.41 8.35 12.08
N PHE A 49 4.67 8.20 10.78
CA PHE A 49 5.44 7.06 10.27
C PHE A 49 6.94 7.33 10.39
N GLU A 50 7.66 6.35 10.92
CA GLU A 50 9.12 6.38 11.04
C GLU A 50 9.72 5.11 10.41
N LEU A 51 10.76 5.26 9.58
CA LEU A 51 11.48 4.12 9.03
C LEU A 51 12.64 3.75 9.97
N THR A 52 12.49 2.66 10.72
CA THR A 52 13.46 2.27 11.78
C THR A 52 14.33 1.08 11.36
N LEU A 53 15.42 0.86 12.11
CA LEU A 53 16.32 -0.28 11.91
C LEU A 53 15.57 -1.60 12.04
N GLU A 54 14.69 -1.73 13.04
CA GLU A 54 13.89 -2.92 13.28
C GLU A 54 12.99 -3.29 12.10
N LYS A 55 12.46 -2.30 11.39
CA LYS A 55 11.64 -2.50 10.18
C LYS A 55 12.47 -3.00 9.01
N LEU A 56 13.66 -2.44 8.82
CA LEU A 56 14.59 -2.80 7.74
C LEU A 56 15.32 -4.13 7.98
N ALA A 57 15.52 -4.52 9.25
CA ALA A 57 16.21 -5.74 9.66
C ALA A 57 15.31 -7.01 9.61
N GLN A 58 14.09 -6.91 9.10
CA GLN A 58 13.19 -8.05 8.95
C GLN A 58 13.31 -8.69 7.56
N PRO A 59 13.38 -10.04 7.49
CA PRO A 59 13.39 -10.72 6.20
C PRO A 59 12.09 -10.46 5.43
N GLY A 60 12.19 -10.45 4.09
CA GLY A 60 11.01 -10.35 3.23
C GLY A 60 10.05 -11.54 3.38
N GLY A 61 8.79 -11.35 3.01
CA GLY A 61 7.69 -12.32 3.12
C GLY A 61 6.37 -11.72 2.63
N ASN A 62 5.23 -12.40 2.86
CA ASN A 62 3.91 -11.78 2.63
C ASN A 62 3.72 -10.57 3.56
N LYS A 63 3.10 -9.50 3.03
CA LYS A 63 2.96 -8.12 3.60
C LYS A 63 3.93 -7.85 4.76
N GLY A 64 5.09 -7.26 4.43
CA GLY A 64 6.14 -6.93 5.40
C GLY A 64 5.68 -5.98 6.53
N PRO A 65 6.51 -5.75 7.55
CA PRO A 65 6.14 -4.96 8.73
C PRO A 65 5.73 -3.52 8.38
N ILE A 66 6.34 -2.93 7.35
CA ILE A 66 6.09 -1.54 6.95
C ILE A 66 4.69 -1.37 6.34
N PRO A 67 4.29 -2.11 5.28
CA PRO A 67 2.90 -2.08 4.81
C PRO A 67 1.89 -2.34 5.91
N LYS A 68 2.15 -3.35 6.74
CA LYS A 68 1.25 -3.72 7.83
C LYS A 68 1.05 -2.57 8.83
N GLU A 69 2.11 -1.89 9.25
CA GLU A 69 2.01 -0.77 10.19
C GLU A 69 1.23 0.41 9.62
N LEU A 70 1.47 0.73 8.35
CA LEU A 70 0.78 1.80 7.64
C LEU A 70 -0.71 1.47 7.50
N ASP A 71 -1.04 0.27 7.03
CA ASP A 71 -2.42 -0.23 6.95
C ASP A 71 -3.10 -0.21 8.31
N ASP A 72 -2.48 -0.77 9.36
CA ASP A 72 -3.04 -0.78 10.71
C ASP A 72 -3.30 0.65 11.22
N SER A 73 -2.45 1.61 10.84
CA SER A 73 -2.62 3.03 11.18
C SER A 73 -3.83 3.65 10.49
N PHE A 74 -4.10 3.29 9.23
CA PHE A 74 -5.36 3.63 8.55
C PHE A 74 -6.55 2.89 9.18
N ARG A 75 -6.46 1.59 9.48
CA ARG A 75 -7.54 0.79 10.08
C ARG A 75 -8.04 1.36 11.40
N ARG A 76 -7.11 1.76 12.28
CA ARG A 76 -7.42 2.42 13.56
C ARG A 76 -8.21 3.72 13.40
N ARG A 77 -8.13 4.36 12.22
CA ARG A 77 -8.84 5.60 11.86
C ARG A 77 -10.14 5.36 11.08
N GLY A 78 -10.58 4.10 10.98
CA GLY A 78 -11.84 3.73 10.36
C GLY A 78 -11.74 3.29 8.89
N TRP A 79 -10.55 3.30 8.29
CA TRP A 79 -10.37 2.81 6.92
C TRP A 79 -10.60 1.29 6.83
N ARG A 80 -11.10 0.81 5.69
CA ARG A 80 -11.41 -0.61 5.48
C ARG A 80 -10.90 -1.14 4.16
N GLU A 81 -10.62 -2.44 4.13
CA GLU A 81 -10.35 -3.17 2.88
C GLU A 81 -11.66 -3.25 2.10
N ALA A 82 -11.57 -3.13 0.79
CA ALA A 82 -12.75 -3.24 -0.05
C ALA A 82 -12.44 -4.02 -1.33
N LYS A 83 -13.49 -4.64 -1.86
CA LYS A 83 -13.53 -5.19 -3.21
C LYS A 83 -14.77 -4.63 -3.89
N PHE A 84 -14.68 -4.39 -5.19
CA PHE A 84 -15.81 -3.91 -5.97
C PHE A 84 -16.16 -4.87 -7.12
N GLU A 85 -17.42 -4.80 -7.52
CA GLU A 85 -18.00 -5.49 -8.66
C GLU A 85 -18.81 -4.48 -9.46
N GLN A 86 -18.78 -4.58 -10.78
CA GLN A 86 -19.41 -3.63 -11.71
C GLN A 86 -20.05 -4.37 -12.87
N ASP A 87 -21.32 -4.05 -13.13
CA ASP A 87 -22.02 -4.44 -14.35
C ASP A 87 -22.11 -3.23 -15.30
N LEU A 88 -21.54 -3.37 -16.50
CA LEU A 88 -21.57 -2.34 -17.53
C LEU A 88 -22.41 -2.79 -18.72
N THR A 89 -23.54 -2.12 -18.93
CA THR A 89 -24.36 -2.26 -20.14
C THR A 89 -24.06 -1.15 -21.12
N THR A 90 -23.56 -1.50 -22.30
CA THR A 90 -23.33 -0.58 -23.42
C THR A 90 -24.44 -0.75 -24.44
N ARG A 91 -25.17 0.34 -24.72
CA ARG A 91 -26.21 0.40 -25.75
C ARG A 91 -25.85 1.39 -26.84
N LEU A 92 -25.61 0.89 -28.06
CA LEU A 92 -25.34 1.69 -29.25
C LEU A 92 -26.58 1.74 -30.13
N THR A 93 -27.16 2.93 -30.29
CA THR A 93 -28.26 3.18 -31.22
C THR A 93 -27.71 3.74 -32.54
N LEU A 94 -27.84 2.96 -33.60
CA LEU A 94 -27.61 3.40 -34.97
C LEU A 94 -28.89 4.02 -35.49
N LYS A 95 -28.88 5.33 -35.73
CA LYS A 95 -30.03 5.99 -36.36
C LYS A 95 -30.22 5.45 -37.77
N GLY A 96 -31.46 5.12 -38.09
CA GLY A 96 -31.84 4.78 -39.46
C GLY A 96 -31.59 5.95 -40.41
N TRP A 97 -31.12 5.63 -41.61
CA TRP A 97 -30.88 6.59 -42.67
C TRP A 97 -32.16 6.79 -43.47
N LYS A 98 -32.89 7.88 -43.19
CA LYS A 98 -34.22 8.14 -43.76
C LYS A 98 -34.26 8.14 -45.29
N ASP A 99 -33.18 8.57 -45.94
CA ASP A 99 -33.10 8.67 -47.39
C ASP A 99 -32.58 7.40 -48.07
N ALA A 100 -32.28 6.34 -47.29
CA ALA A 100 -31.82 5.09 -47.86
C ALA A 100 -32.88 4.49 -48.79
N GLU A 101 -32.47 3.86 -49.89
CA GLU A 101 -33.40 3.18 -50.80
C GLU A 101 -34.05 1.96 -50.14
N SER A 102 -33.30 1.22 -49.31
CA SER A 102 -33.78 0.03 -48.62
C SER A 102 -34.54 0.38 -47.33
N PRO A 103 -35.78 -0.12 -47.11
CA PRO A 103 -36.57 0.17 -45.91
C PRO A 103 -35.89 -0.21 -44.59
N GLU A 104 -35.17 -1.33 -44.58
CA GLU A 104 -34.34 -1.84 -43.46
C GLU A 104 -33.22 -0.88 -43.04
N LEU A 105 -32.70 -0.07 -43.97
CA LEU A 105 -31.69 0.95 -43.66
C LEU A 105 -32.31 2.23 -43.10
N ARG A 106 -33.63 2.43 -43.25
CA ARG A 106 -34.37 3.57 -42.68
C ARG A 106 -34.73 3.36 -41.21
N GLU A 107 -34.73 2.12 -40.73
CA GLU A 107 -35.01 1.79 -39.34
C GLU A 107 -33.78 1.98 -38.46
N SER A 108 -34.02 2.40 -37.21
CA SER A 108 -32.93 2.51 -36.24
C SER A 108 -32.64 1.14 -35.64
N GLN A 109 -31.36 0.82 -35.51
CA GLN A 109 -30.92 -0.45 -34.92
C GLN A 109 -30.29 -0.20 -33.56
N VAL A 110 -30.52 -1.12 -32.63
CA VAL A 110 -29.89 -1.09 -31.31
C VAL A 110 -29.00 -2.31 -31.17
N ARG A 111 -27.75 -2.07 -30.79
CA ARG A 111 -26.80 -3.12 -30.35
C ARG A 111 -26.55 -2.94 -28.87
N GLU A 112 -26.63 -4.03 -28.12
CA GLU A 112 -26.47 -4.02 -26.66
C GLU A 112 -25.49 -5.11 -26.24
N SER A 113 -24.64 -4.79 -25.27
CA SER A 113 -23.70 -5.72 -24.63
C SER A 113 -23.67 -5.43 -23.14
N THR A 114 -23.67 -6.47 -22.32
CA THR A 114 -23.50 -6.37 -20.87
C THR A 114 -22.28 -7.16 -20.44
N ASN A 115 -21.37 -6.51 -19.73
CA ASN A 115 -20.15 -7.11 -19.22
C ASN A 115 -20.11 -6.95 -17.69
N ASN A 116 -19.66 -7.98 -16.98
CA ASN A 116 -19.36 -7.91 -15.56
C ASN A 116 -17.84 -7.80 -15.35
N TYR A 117 -17.43 -6.89 -14.48
CA TYR A 117 -16.05 -6.64 -14.10
C TYR A 117 -15.92 -6.70 -12.59
N GLY A 118 -14.91 -7.41 -12.10
CA GLY A 118 -14.53 -7.42 -10.69
C GLY A 118 -13.14 -6.81 -10.52
N GLY A 119 -12.98 -6.01 -9.46
CA GLY A 119 -11.68 -5.47 -9.05
C GLY A 119 -10.88 -6.44 -8.18
N HIS A 120 -9.58 -6.15 -8.07
CA HIS A 120 -8.77 -6.70 -6.98
C HIS A 120 -9.14 -6.01 -5.65
N TRP A 121 -8.74 -6.62 -4.54
CA TRP A 121 -8.86 -5.95 -3.24
C TRP A 121 -8.05 -4.66 -3.24
N VAL A 122 -8.63 -3.64 -2.62
CA VAL A 122 -8.00 -2.35 -2.35
C VAL A 122 -7.79 -2.26 -0.85
N ASP A 123 -6.58 -1.85 -0.45
CA ASP A 123 -6.15 -1.90 0.93
C ASP A 123 -6.97 -0.94 1.78
N ASN A 124 -6.97 0.37 1.53
CA ASN A 124 -7.62 1.32 2.43
C ASN A 124 -8.63 2.19 1.70
N VAL A 125 -9.91 2.07 2.08
CA VAL A 125 -11.01 2.92 1.63
C VAL A 125 -11.62 3.66 2.82
N LYS A 126 -11.81 4.97 2.67
CA LYS A 126 -12.60 5.83 3.57
C LYS A 126 -13.18 6.98 2.76
N ASP A 127 -14.43 7.33 3.03
CA ASP A 127 -15.19 8.30 2.25
C ASP A 127 -15.13 7.97 0.75
N ARG A 128 -14.61 8.88 -0.06
CA ARG A 128 -14.42 8.72 -1.51
C ARG A 128 -12.93 8.70 -1.86
N ALA A 129 -12.08 8.32 -0.90
CA ALA A 129 -10.64 8.21 -1.04
C ALA A 129 -10.18 6.75 -0.92
N VAL A 130 -9.14 6.43 -1.67
CA VAL A 130 -8.49 5.12 -1.67
C VAL A 130 -6.99 5.30 -1.47
N VAL A 131 -6.37 4.45 -0.65
CA VAL A 131 -4.92 4.37 -0.43
C VAL A 131 -4.46 2.91 -0.50
N ASP A 132 -3.55 2.59 -1.43
CA ASP A 132 -2.79 1.34 -1.39
C ASP A 132 -1.36 1.57 -0.93
N VAL A 133 -0.87 0.66 -0.09
CA VAL A 133 0.48 0.73 0.51
C VAL A 133 1.34 -0.41 -0.03
N GLU A 134 2.39 -0.05 -0.76
CA GLU A 134 3.17 -0.99 -1.54
C GLU A 134 4.68 -0.82 -1.30
N TRP A 135 5.29 -1.73 -0.53
CA TRP A 135 6.71 -1.61 -0.14
C TRP A 135 7.69 -2.22 -1.15
N ASN A 136 7.31 -3.35 -1.76
CA ASN A 136 8.02 -4.00 -2.86
C ASN A 136 6.99 -4.60 -3.83
N PRO A 137 6.09 -3.77 -4.40
CA PRO A 137 5.08 -4.22 -5.34
C PRO A 137 5.75 -4.91 -6.52
N LYS A 138 5.14 -5.95 -7.10
CA LYS A 138 5.57 -6.41 -8.43
C LYS A 138 5.02 -5.47 -9.49
N ASP A 139 5.62 -5.42 -10.68
CA ASP A 139 5.12 -4.53 -11.74
C ASP A 139 3.62 -4.70 -12.04
N GLY A 140 3.12 -5.94 -12.03
CA GLY A 140 1.70 -6.22 -12.22
C GLY A 140 0.79 -5.79 -11.06
N ASN A 141 1.32 -5.43 -9.89
CA ASN A 141 0.53 -4.87 -8.79
C ASN A 141 0.10 -3.45 -9.15
N LEU A 142 1.05 -2.57 -9.50
CA LEU A 142 0.72 -1.18 -9.83
C LEU A 142 -0.29 -1.09 -10.98
N ASP A 143 -0.16 -1.93 -12.01
CA ASP A 143 -1.12 -1.93 -13.13
C ASP A 143 -2.54 -2.31 -12.67
N ARG A 144 -2.68 -3.20 -11.67
CA ARG A 144 -3.96 -3.55 -11.06
C ARG A 144 -4.52 -2.43 -10.20
N ASP A 145 -3.67 -1.75 -9.42
CA ASP A 145 -4.10 -0.65 -8.56
C ASP A 145 -4.60 0.53 -9.39
N PHE A 146 -3.86 0.92 -10.44
CA PHE A 146 -4.32 1.91 -11.41
C PHE A 146 -5.63 1.48 -12.08
N GLY A 147 -5.76 0.21 -12.47
CA GLY A 147 -7.00 -0.34 -13.03
C GLY A 147 -8.19 -0.22 -12.07
N ASN A 148 -7.99 -0.60 -10.81
CA ASN A 148 -8.99 -0.46 -9.75
C ASN A 148 -9.43 1.00 -9.58
N TYR A 149 -8.48 1.94 -9.54
CA TYR A 149 -8.79 3.36 -9.30
C TYR A 149 -9.55 3.97 -10.46
N VAL A 150 -9.16 3.64 -11.70
CA VAL A 150 -9.88 4.05 -12.90
C VAL A 150 -11.32 3.55 -12.87
N SER A 151 -11.52 2.26 -12.61
CA SER A 151 -12.87 1.66 -12.55
C SER A 151 -13.74 2.28 -11.45
N LEU A 152 -13.18 2.49 -10.26
CA LEU A 152 -13.89 3.10 -9.13
C LEU A 152 -14.23 4.57 -9.39
N TYR A 153 -13.31 5.32 -10.01
CA TYR A 153 -13.53 6.73 -10.34
C TYR A 153 -14.55 6.91 -11.46
N GLU A 154 -14.44 6.12 -12.55
CA GLU A 154 -15.43 6.14 -13.65
C GLU A 154 -16.82 5.70 -13.17
N GLY A 155 -16.88 4.77 -12.22
CA GLY A 155 -18.12 4.39 -11.53
C GLY A 155 -18.64 5.43 -10.54
N GLY A 156 -17.91 6.53 -10.31
CA GLY A 156 -18.29 7.59 -9.37
C GLY A 156 -18.21 7.17 -7.90
N VAL A 157 -17.46 6.13 -7.56
CA VAL A 157 -17.31 5.61 -6.18
C VAL A 157 -16.24 6.38 -5.41
N ILE A 158 -15.13 6.73 -6.06
CA ILE A 158 -14.03 7.52 -5.49
C ILE A 158 -13.83 8.82 -6.25
N ASP A 159 -13.18 9.80 -5.63
CA ASP A 159 -12.79 11.06 -6.25
C ASP A 159 -11.30 11.12 -6.58
N ALA A 160 -10.46 10.36 -5.87
CA ALA A 160 -9.03 10.27 -6.09
C ALA A 160 -8.43 9.02 -5.43
N GLY A 161 -7.33 8.54 -5.99
CA GLY A 161 -6.54 7.42 -5.46
C GLY A 161 -5.14 7.83 -5.03
N VAL A 162 -4.61 7.18 -4.01
CA VAL A 162 -3.29 7.41 -3.43
C VAL A 162 -2.47 6.13 -3.45
N LEU A 163 -1.25 6.19 -3.95
CA LEU A 163 -0.30 5.08 -3.89
C LEU A 163 0.88 5.49 -3.03
N LEU A 164 1.07 4.81 -1.90
CA LEU A 164 2.22 5.01 -1.00
C LEU A 164 3.23 3.89 -1.24
N VAL A 165 4.38 4.25 -1.80
CA VAL A 165 5.42 3.29 -2.18
C VAL A 165 6.77 3.61 -1.57
N ARG A 166 7.64 2.61 -1.49
CA ARG A 166 9.06 2.82 -1.23
C ARG A 166 9.73 3.54 -2.41
N ASP A 167 10.66 4.44 -2.13
CA ASP A 167 11.55 4.94 -3.18
C ASP A 167 12.54 3.86 -3.62
N GLY A 168 12.90 3.87 -4.90
CA GLY A 168 13.85 2.92 -5.47
C GLY A 168 15.00 3.58 -6.21
N GLY A 169 15.33 4.83 -5.85
CA GLY A 169 16.58 5.44 -6.25
C GLY A 169 17.80 4.61 -5.81
N ASP A 170 18.93 4.86 -6.47
CA ASP A 170 20.20 4.15 -6.22
C ASP A 170 20.61 4.22 -4.74
N GLU A 171 20.35 5.35 -4.08
CA GLU A 171 20.64 5.58 -2.66
C GLU A 171 19.95 4.55 -1.74
N PHE A 172 18.64 4.32 -1.92
CA PHE A 172 17.93 3.38 -1.05
C PHE A 172 18.56 1.98 -1.11
N ARG A 173 18.91 1.53 -2.32
CA ARG A 173 19.54 0.22 -2.51
C ARG A 173 20.97 0.20 -2.00
N SER A 174 21.80 1.21 -2.28
CA SER A 174 23.19 1.23 -1.85
C SER A 174 23.31 1.28 -0.33
N GLU A 175 22.58 2.18 0.32
CA GLU A 175 22.65 2.38 1.76
C GLU A 175 22.06 1.21 2.53
N SER A 176 20.93 0.65 2.08
CA SER A 176 20.36 -0.54 2.70
C SER A 176 21.29 -1.75 2.60
N ARG A 177 22.05 -1.91 1.51
CA ARG A 177 23.05 -2.98 1.40
C ARG A 177 24.17 -2.82 2.42
N VAL A 178 24.71 -1.61 2.57
CA VAL A 178 25.73 -1.31 3.58
C VAL A 178 25.22 -1.61 4.98
N LEU A 179 23.99 -1.19 5.29
CA LEU A 179 23.35 -1.48 6.57
C LEU A 179 23.20 -2.99 6.81
N ILE A 180 22.72 -3.74 5.82
CA ILE A 180 22.50 -5.18 5.93
C ILE A 180 23.82 -5.95 6.08
N GLU A 181 24.87 -5.53 5.35
CA GLU A 181 26.21 -6.09 5.49
C GLU A 181 26.74 -5.89 6.91
N ARG A 182 26.57 -4.69 7.47
CA ARG A 182 26.92 -4.38 8.86
C ARG A 182 26.16 -5.26 9.84
N LEU A 183 24.82 -5.36 9.72
CA LEU A 183 23.98 -6.19 10.59
C LEU A 183 24.38 -7.67 10.55
N LYS A 184 24.72 -8.20 9.38
CA LYS A 184 25.17 -9.59 9.21
C LYS A 184 26.54 -9.86 9.85
N ALA A 185 27.36 -8.83 10.02
CA ALA A 185 28.68 -8.95 10.64
C ALA A 185 28.64 -8.96 12.18
N LEU A 186 27.55 -8.50 12.81
CA LEU A 186 27.50 -8.27 14.26
C LEU A 186 27.57 -9.52 15.15
N GLN A 187 27.33 -10.71 14.60
CA GLN A 187 27.43 -12.02 15.29
C GLN A 187 27.08 -11.95 16.79
N LEU A 188 25.80 -11.72 17.11
CA LEU A 188 25.33 -11.73 18.50
C LEU A 188 25.34 -13.15 19.07
N GLY A 189 25.36 -13.26 20.41
CA GLY A 189 25.38 -14.53 21.13
C GLY A 189 24.23 -15.49 20.76
N GLU A 190 24.43 -16.78 21.03
CA GLU A 190 23.47 -17.85 20.69
C GLU A 190 22.11 -17.66 21.37
N GLU A 191 22.09 -16.98 22.52
CA GLU A 191 20.88 -16.62 23.28
C GLU A 191 19.91 -15.70 22.54
N PHE A 192 20.34 -15.07 21.44
CA PHE A 192 19.52 -14.21 20.58
C PHE A 192 18.96 -14.96 19.36
N GLU A 193 18.38 -16.13 19.57
CA GLU A 193 17.93 -17.05 18.51
C GLU A 193 17.04 -16.39 17.45
N GLU A 194 16.04 -15.59 17.86
CA GLU A 194 15.10 -14.96 16.94
C GLU A 194 15.76 -13.87 16.09
N TRP A 195 16.63 -13.05 16.70
CA TRP A 195 17.43 -12.06 15.96
C TRP A 195 18.34 -12.76 14.94
N ASN A 196 19.11 -13.75 15.39
CA ASN A 196 20.03 -14.51 14.53
C ASN A 196 19.29 -15.17 13.36
N ARG A 197 18.08 -15.70 13.60
CA ARG A 197 17.20 -16.25 12.57
C ARG A 197 16.76 -15.18 11.55
N ARG A 198 16.36 -13.98 12.01
CA ARG A 198 15.96 -12.85 11.13
C ARG A 198 17.11 -12.42 10.23
N ILE A 199 18.27 -12.13 10.82
CA ILE A 199 19.46 -11.66 10.08
C ILE A 199 19.97 -12.72 9.11
N LYS A 200 19.90 -14.01 9.45
CA LYS A 200 20.24 -15.10 8.53
C LYS A 200 19.33 -15.14 7.30
N ARG A 201 18.02 -14.93 7.48
CA ARG A 201 17.02 -14.94 6.39
C ARG A 201 16.98 -13.65 5.57
N LEU A 202 17.49 -12.55 6.10
CA LEU A 202 17.54 -11.27 5.38
C LEU A 202 18.40 -11.41 4.12
N ALA A 203 17.85 -11.04 2.95
CA ALA A 203 18.61 -11.06 1.71
C ALA A 203 19.75 -10.04 1.76
N LYS A 204 20.87 -10.31 1.07
CA LYS A 204 22.00 -9.35 0.99
C LYS A 204 21.64 -8.09 0.20
N ASP A 205 20.70 -8.21 -0.74
CA ASP A 205 20.21 -7.11 -1.58
C ASP A 205 18.69 -7.27 -1.76
N PRO A 206 17.89 -6.95 -0.74
CA PRO A 206 16.44 -7.17 -0.76
C PRO A 206 15.70 -6.24 -1.72
N TYR A 207 16.36 -5.21 -2.24
CA TYR A 207 15.76 -4.17 -3.07
C TYR A 207 16.35 -4.11 -4.50
N GLY A 208 17.20 -5.09 -4.86
CA GLY A 208 17.87 -5.15 -6.16
C GLY A 208 17.09 -5.84 -7.28
N THR A 209 15.85 -6.27 -7.03
CA THR A 209 15.03 -6.96 -8.03
C THR A 209 14.44 -5.99 -9.05
N SER A 210 14.68 -6.21 -10.34
CA SER A 210 14.09 -5.39 -11.41
C SER A 210 12.57 -5.55 -11.55
N THR A 211 12.00 -6.61 -10.99
CA THR A 211 10.57 -6.93 -11.05
C THR A 211 9.74 -6.22 -9.97
N THR A 212 10.41 -5.53 -9.03
CA THR A 212 9.72 -4.72 -8.01
C THR A 212 9.57 -3.29 -8.49
N ALA A 213 8.35 -2.78 -8.41
CA ALA A 213 8.06 -1.38 -8.62
C ALA A 213 8.45 -0.53 -7.40
N ASN A 214 8.77 0.73 -7.65
CA ASN A 214 9.17 1.74 -6.68
C ASN A 214 8.65 3.12 -7.11
N PHE A 215 8.98 4.17 -6.36
CA PHE A 215 8.51 5.52 -6.65
C PHE A 215 8.89 6.03 -8.05
N VAL A 216 10.05 5.65 -8.61
CA VAL A 216 10.44 6.02 -9.99
C VAL A 216 9.48 5.39 -11.00
N GLN A 217 9.16 4.10 -10.87
CA GLN A 217 8.18 3.44 -11.74
C GLN A 217 6.77 4.00 -11.53
N LEU A 218 6.36 4.29 -10.29
CA LEU A 218 5.08 4.93 -9.99
C LEU A 218 4.99 6.30 -10.68
N LYS A 219 5.99 7.16 -10.50
CA LYS A 219 6.05 8.49 -11.12
C LYS A 219 5.96 8.40 -12.65
N ASN A 220 6.63 7.42 -13.26
CA ASN A 220 6.55 7.18 -14.71
C ASN A 220 5.13 6.79 -15.15
N ARG A 221 4.43 5.93 -14.39
CA ARG A 221 3.02 5.54 -14.66
C ARG A 221 2.06 6.72 -14.51
N VAL A 222 2.22 7.50 -13.43
CA VAL A 222 1.46 8.73 -13.20
C VAL A 222 1.67 9.73 -14.36
N ALA A 223 2.92 9.97 -14.76
CA ALA A 223 3.25 10.88 -15.87
C ALA A 223 2.80 10.34 -17.24
N ARG A 224 2.83 9.02 -17.45
CA ARG A 224 2.30 8.37 -18.66
C ARG A 224 0.77 8.52 -18.77
N GLY A 225 0.09 8.63 -17.63
CA GLY A 225 -1.36 8.83 -17.55
C GLY A 225 -2.14 7.55 -17.33
N ASP A 226 -1.54 6.57 -16.66
CA ASP A 226 -2.18 5.27 -16.39
C ASP A 226 -3.46 5.41 -15.56
N GLY A 227 -3.57 6.46 -14.74
CA GLY A 227 -4.81 6.82 -14.02
C GLY A 227 -5.93 7.40 -14.89
N ARG A 228 -5.71 7.62 -16.19
CA ARG A 228 -6.70 8.19 -17.14
C ARG A 228 -7.39 9.45 -16.61
N GLY A 229 -8.68 9.37 -16.31
CA GLY A 229 -9.50 10.44 -15.75
C GLY A 229 -9.40 10.58 -14.23
N CYS A 230 -9.00 9.52 -13.53
CA CYS A 230 -8.86 9.50 -12.08
C CYS A 230 -7.71 10.40 -11.64
N PRO A 231 -7.92 11.34 -10.68
CA PRO A 231 -6.83 12.02 -9.98
C PRO A 231 -6.01 11.01 -9.17
N ILE A 232 -4.68 11.07 -9.34
CA ILE A 232 -3.75 10.15 -8.67
C ILE A 232 -2.72 10.96 -7.88
N LEU A 233 -2.50 10.56 -6.62
CA LEU A 233 -1.43 11.04 -5.76
C LEU A 233 -0.46 9.90 -5.46
N GLY A 234 0.71 9.90 -6.10
CA GLY A 234 1.81 9.00 -5.75
C GLY A 234 2.69 9.63 -4.68
N ILE A 235 2.99 8.86 -3.63
CA ILE A 235 3.82 9.26 -2.49
C ILE A 235 4.98 8.24 -2.35
N GLY A 236 6.20 8.74 -2.28
CA GLY A 236 7.41 7.93 -2.13
C GLY A 236 8.04 8.08 -0.74
N ILE A 237 8.46 6.96 -0.14
CA ILE A 237 9.23 6.90 1.11
C ILE A 237 10.74 6.81 0.75
N PRO A 238 11.51 7.91 0.80
CA PRO A 238 12.94 7.91 0.49
C PRO A 238 13.79 7.32 1.62
N TRP A 239 15.06 7.03 1.31
CA TRP A 239 16.03 6.56 2.31
C TRP A 239 16.31 7.60 3.39
N SER A 240 16.24 8.89 3.06
CA SER A 240 16.45 10.00 4.01
C SER A 240 15.48 9.97 5.20
N MET A 241 14.37 9.22 5.12
CA MET A 241 13.46 8.97 6.24
C MET A 241 13.94 7.92 7.23
N PHE A 242 15.00 7.17 6.90
CA PHE A 242 15.58 6.19 7.82
C PHE A 242 16.11 6.92 9.05
N ALA A 243 15.51 6.63 10.21
CA ALA A 243 15.96 7.11 11.50
C ALA A 243 17.27 6.38 11.86
N VAL A 244 18.39 6.93 11.37
CA VAL A 244 19.72 6.37 11.58
C VAL A 244 20.02 6.39 13.08
N PRO A 245 20.24 5.22 13.73
CA PRO A 245 20.61 5.20 15.14
C PRO A 245 22.04 5.71 15.30
N ASP A 246 22.34 6.31 16.47
CA ASP A 246 23.71 6.74 16.83
C ASP A 246 24.73 5.59 16.69
N SER A 247 24.29 4.37 17.01
CA SER A 247 25.05 3.12 16.91
C SER A 247 24.13 2.02 16.39
N VAL A 248 24.46 1.50 15.21
CA VAL A 248 23.71 0.37 14.60
C VAL A 248 23.85 -0.88 15.45
N GLU A 249 25.02 -1.07 16.07
CA GLU A 249 25.33 -2.19 16.94
C GLU A 249 24.49 -2.17 18.21
N ASP A 250 24.45 -1.04 18.90
CA ASP A 250 23.70 -0.93 20.15
C ASP A 250 22.20 -1.05 19.88
N GLU A 251 21.71 -0.49 18.78
CA GLU A 251 20.30 -0.63 18.41
C GLU A 251 19.94 -2.06 18.00
N ALA A 252 20.81 -2.74 17.24
CA ALA A 252 20.66 -4.16 16.93
C ALA A 252 20.58 -5.02 18.20
N GLN A 253 21.47 -4.76 19.17
CA GLN A 253 21.47 -5.45 20.45
C GLN A 253 20.18 -5.20 21.24
N ARG A 254 19.69 -3.95 21.31
CA ARG A 254 18.41 -3.61 21.96
C ARG A 254 17.22 -4.31 21.31
N ILE A 255 17.19 -4.39 19.99
CA ILE A 255 16.14 -5.12 19.27
C ILE A 255 16.22 -6.62 19.60
N ALA A 256 17.42 -7.20 19.60
CA ALA A 256 17.63 -8.60 19.94
C ALA A 256 17.19 -8.93 21.38
N ASP A 257 17.51 -8.07 22.35
CA ASP A 257 17.07 -8.18 23.74
C ASP A 257 15.54 -8.18 23.86
N ARG A 258 14.88 -7.24 23.17
CA ARG A 258 13.41 -7.12 23.17
C ARG A 258 12.74 -8.37 22.59
N LEU A 259 13.24 -8.88 21.47
CA LEU A 259 12.71 -10.08 20.83
C LEU A 259 12.85 -11.32 21.73
N ARG A 260 13.96 -11.40 22.46
CA ARG A 260 14.18 -12.47 23.44
C ARG A 260 13.17 -12.40 24.59
N VAL A 261 12.92 -11.21 25.15
CA VAL A 261 11.93 -11.04 26.24
C VAL A 261 10.52 -11.39 25.78
N SER A 262 10.10 -10.92 24.59
CA SER A 262 8.78 -11.25 24.04
C SER A 262 8.61 -12.75 23.79
N GLY A 263 9.64 -13.42 23.25
CA GLY A 263 9.61 -14.87 23.04
C GLY A 263 9.47 -15.66 24.34
N ILE A 264 10.08 -15.19 25.43
CA ILE A 264 9.93 -15.81 26.77
C ILE A 264 8.51 -15.60 27.31
N ALA A 265 7.91 -14.42 27.10
CA ALA A 265 6.54 -14.13 27.55
C ALA A 265 5.50 -15.02 26.84
N ASP A 266 5.66 -15.24 25.54
CA ASP A 266 4.76 -16.10 24.75
C ASP A 266 4.85 -17.58 25.18
N LEU A 267 6.06 -18.07 25.50
CA LEU A 267 6.27 -19.43 26.03
C LEU A 267 5.60 -19.62 27.41
N ASN A 268 5.60 -18.58 28.25
CA ASN A 268 4.98 -18.62 29.56
C ASN A 268 3.44 -18.54 29.51
N GLN A 269 2.85 -17.91 28.49
CA GLN A 269 1.39 -17.91 28.29
C GLN A 269 0.88 -19.22 27.65
N GLY A 270 1.71 -19.92 26.86
CA GLY A 270 1.36 -21.19 26.21
C GLY A 270 1.35 -22.43 27.11
N THR A 271 1.85 -22.34 28.35
CA THR A 271 1.95 -23.49 29.29
C THR A 271 0.82 -23.53 30.33
N GLY A 272 -0.16 -22.63 30.25
CA GLY A 272 -1.22 -22.47 31.23
C GLY A 272 -2.60 -23.00 30.84
N VAL A 273 -2.73 -24.22 30.28
CA VAL A 273 -4.02 -24.94 30.26
C VAL A 273 -3.79 -26.44 30.38
N VAL A 274 -3.89 -26.98 31.60
CA VAL A 274 -4.19 -28.40 31.83
C VAL A 274 -5.25 -28.50 32.92
N GLY A 275 -6.42 -29.00 32.52
CA GLY A 275 -7.32 -29.78 33.37
C GLY A 275 -8.32 -29.02 34.25
N VAL A 276 -9.47 -28.67 33.70
CA VAL A 276 -10.73 -28.79 34.45
C VAL A 276 -11.66 -29.65 33.61
N GLU A 277 -11.71 -30.95 33.91
CA GLU A 277 -12.76 -31.85 33.44
C GLU A 277 -14.08 -31.39 34.07
N PHE A 278 -15.05 -31.00 33.24
CA PHE A 278 -16.45 -30.94 33.63
C PHE A 278 -17.12 -32.23 33.12
N SER A 279 -17.37 -33.15 34.05
CA SER A 279 -18.28 -34.27 33.87
C SER A 279 -19.72 -33.75 33.89
N SER A 280 -20.45 -33.88 32.77
CA SER A 280 -21.91 -33.68 32.73
C SER A 280 -22.61 -35.05 32.69
N GLU A 281 -23.03 -35.55 33.84
CA GLU A 281 -24.27 -36.33 33.98
C GLU A 281 -25.37 -35.26 34.16
N GLY A 282 -26.46 -35.20 33.41
CA GLY A 282 -27.30 -36.28 32.91
C GLY A 282 -28.56 -36.28 33.77
N ASP A 283 -29.55 -35.45 33.43
CA ASP A 283 -30.90 -35.56 33.99
C ASP A 283 -31.95 -35.36 32.89
N SER A 284 -32.66 -36.45 32.65
CA SER A 284 -33.92 -36.55 31.94
C SER A 284 -35.03 -36.73 32.97
N ASP A 285 -35.98 -35.80 33.01
CA ASP A 285 -37.44 -36.04 33.09
C ASP A 285 -38.20 -34.72 32.93
#